data_AF-M0HQH6-F1
#
_entry.id   AF-M0HQH6-F1
#
_cell.length_a   1.000
_cell.length_b   1.000
_cell.length_c   1.000
_cell.angle_alpha   90.00
_cell.angle_beta   90.00
_cell.angle_gamma   90.00
#
_symmetry.space_group_name_H-M   'P 1'
#
loop_
_entity.id
_entity.type
_entity.pdbx_description
1 polymer ?
#
loop_
_entity_poly.entity_id
_entity_poly.type
_entity_poly.pdbx_seq_one_letter_code
_entity_poly.pdbx_strand_id
1 'polypeptide(L)'
;MQRWCVVSAGWRRKVRREWGALTGGPLSTGWWLTKAGIRVVFAEVVFMGLVLLNSEMAAVEAVNSGDASVFSLVALVVTTTDYLAIAGIVFVVALLLPFLPRRNEATNRWE
;
A
#
# COMPACT_ATOMS: atom_id res chain seq x y z
N MET A 1 -31.58 8.71 -2.56
CA MET A 1 -31.24 7.46 -3.29
C MET A 1 -30.32 7.68 -4.49
N GLN A 2 -30.53 8.69 -5.36
CA GLN A 2 -29.70 8.90 -6.56
C GLN A 2 -28.18 9.01 -6.33
N ARG A 3 -27.71 9.65 -5.25
CA ARG A 3 -26.27 9.75 -4.95
C ARG A 3 -25.59 8.39 -4.80
N TRP A 4 -26.19 7.45 -4.07
CA TRP A 4 -25.64 6.10 -3.86
C TRP A 4 -25.54 5.28 -5.15
N CYS A 5 -26.53 5.41 -6.05
CA CYS A 5 -26.50 4.76 -7.35
C CYS A 5 -25.34 5.27 -8.23
N VAL A 6 -25.08 6.59 -8.20
CA VAL A 6 -23.98 7.20 -8.96
C VAL A 6 -22.61 6.76 -8.44
N VAL A 7 -22.41 6.70 -7.12
CA VAL A 7 -21.17 6.15 -6.52
C VAL A 7 -20.94 4.71 -6.97
N SER A 8 -21.99 3.88 -6.92
CA SER A 8 -21.89 2.47 -7.34
C SER A 8 -21.55 2.29 -8.82
N ALA A 9 -21.89 3.27 -9.67
CA ALA A 9 -21.63 3.21 -11.11
C ALA A 9 -20.23 3.73 -11.46
N GLY A 10 -19.77 4.82 -10.82
CA GLY A 10 -18.40 5.31 -10.94
C GLY A 10 -17.38 4.27 -10.47
N TRP A 11 -17.67 3.67 -9.33
CA TRP A 11 -16.83 2.64 -8.72
C TRP A 11 -16.70 1.40 -9.57
N ARG A 12 -17.82 0.90 -10.11
CA ARG A 12 -17.79 -0.24 -11.03
C ARG A 12 -16.98 0.04 -12.29
N ARG A 13 -17.02 1.27 -12.82
CA ARG A 13 -16.19 1.64 -13.99
C ARG A 13 -14.71 1.68 -13.63
N LYS A 14 -14.36 2.21 -12.45
CA LYS A 14 -12.98 2.22 -11.95
C LYS A 14 -12.46 0.79 -11.77
N VAL A 15 -13.19 -0.06 -11.07
CA VAL A 15 -12.84 -1.48 -10.89
C VAL A 15 -12.65 -2.17 -12.23
N ARG A 16 -13.54 -1.94 -13.21
CA ARG A 16 -13.40 -2.52 -14.55
C ARG A 16 -12.15 -2.03 -15.29
N ARG A 17 -11.72 -0.77 -15.12
CA ARG A 17 -10.48 -0.25 -15.71
C ARG A 17 -9.25 -0.88 -15.09
N GLU A 18 -9.21 -0.97 -13.76
CA GLU A 18 -8.11 -1.63 -13.04
C GLU A 18 -8.03 -3.12 -13.40
N TRP A 19 -9.17 -3.80 -13.45
CA TRP A 19 -9.25 -5.19 -13.90
C TRP A 19 -8.82 -5.36 -15.35
N GLY A 20 -9.26 -4.46 -16.24
CA GLY A 20 -8.84 -4.46 -17.64
C GLY A 20 -7.34 -4.21 -17.82
N ALA A 21 -6.70 -3.41 -16.96
CA ALA A 21 -5.25 -3.23 -16.98
C ALA A 21 -4.51 -4.51 -16.56
N LEU A 22 -5.07 -5.22 -15.57
CA LEU A 22 -4.57 -6.51 -15.09
C LEU A 22 -4.72 -7.65 -16.11
N THR A 23 -5.83 -7.68 -16.85
CA THR A 23 -6.15 -8.79 -17.78
C THR A 23 -5.97 -8.46 -19.25
N GLY A 24 -5.56 -7.23 -19.60
CA GLY A 24 -5.54 -6.74 -20.97
C GLY A 24 -4.41 -7.29 -21.84
N GLY A 25 -3.20 -7.44 -21.30
CA GLY A 25 -2.03 -7.91 -22.03
C GLY A 25 -0.72 -7.69 -21.25
N PRO A 26 0.40 -8.30 -21.66
CA PRO A 26 1.62 -8.35 -20.86
C PRO A 26 2.18 -6.97 -20.49
N LEU A 27 2.09 -5.98 -21.40
CA LEU A 27 2.54 -4.61 -21.14
C LEU A 27 1.63 -3.86 -20.17
N SER A 28 0.30 -3.99 -20.28
CA SER A 28 -0.62 -3.31 -19.36
C SER A 28 -0.58 -3.93 -17.97
N THR A 29 -0.49 -5.26 -17.89
CA THR A 29 -0.37 -6.00 -16.65
C THR A 29 0.95 -5.71 -15.96
N GLY A 30 2.06 -5.72 -16.72
CA GLY A 30 3.38 -5.37 -16.21
C GLY A 30 3.41 -3.94 -15.65
N TRP A 31 2.85 -2.97 -16.38
CA TRP A 31 2.76 -1.59 -15.90
C TRP A 31 1.90 -1.44 -14.65
N TRP A 32 0.79 -2.18 -14.57
CA TRP A 32 -0.05 -2.22 -13.37
C TRP A 32 0.72 -2.78 -12.18
N LEU A 33 1.43 -3.90 -12.37
CA LEU A 33 2.25 -4.54 -11.33
C LEU A 33 3.37 -3.63 -10.85
N THR A 34 4.08 -2.93 -11.74
CA THR A 34 5.11 -1.96 -11.36
C THR A 34 4.53 -0.85 -10.48
N LYS A 35 3.38 -0.28 -10.85
CA LYS A 35 2.70 0.75 -10.05
C LYS A 35 2.15 0.22 -8.73
N ALA A 36 1.68 -1.03 -8.70
CA ALA A 36 1.23 -1.68 -7.48
C ALA A 36 2.43 -1.93 -6.55
N GLY A 37 3.52 -2.48 -7.07
CA GLY A 37 4.76 -2.73 -6.35
C GLY A 37 5.33 -1.46 -5.72
N ILE A 38 5.44 -0.37 -6.48
CA ILE A 38 5.94 0.92 -5.94
C ILE A 38 5.05 1.42 -4.79
N ARG A 39 3.72 1.34 -4.92
CA ARG A 39 2.80 1.75 -3.85
C ARG A 39 2.92 0.89 -2.61
N VAL A 40 3.00 -0.43 -2.80
CA VAL A 40 3.18 -1.38 -1.70
C VAL A 40 4.48 -1.10 -0.99
N VAL A 41 5.61 -1.02 -1.71
CA VAL A 41 6.93 -0.72 -1.12
C VAL A 41 6.90 0.61 -0.36
N PHE A 42 6.31 1.65 -0.95
CA PHE A 42 6.17 2.94 -0.28
C PHE A 42 5.35 2.84 1.00
N ALA A 43 4.20 2.16 0.96
CA ALA A 43 3.35 1.95 2.14
C ALA A 43 4.09 1.15 3.22
N GLU A 44 4.76 0.05 2.86
CA GLU A 44 5.54 -0.76 3.79
C GLU A 44 6.63 0.06 4.48
N VAL A 45 7.43 0.81 3.71
CA VAL A 45 8.52 1.64 4.28
C VAL A 45 7.97 2.68 5.27
N VAL A 46 6.88 3.36 4.91
CA VAL A 46 6.30 4.38 5.79
C VAL A 46 5.68 3.75 7.04
N PHE A 47 4.84 2.73 6.88
CA PHE A 47 4.14 2.11 8.01
C PHE A 47 5.10 1.34 8.93
N MET A 48 6.02 0.55 8.39
CA MET A 48 7.04 -0.13 9.21
C MET A 48 7.96 0.87 9.88
N GLY A 49 8.36 1.96 9.19
CA GLY A 49 9.12 3.04 9.80
C GLY A 49 8.40 3.63 11.02
N LEU A 50 7.09 3.91 10.92
CA LEU A 50 6.29 4.39 12.04
C LEU A 50 6.17 3.36 13.18
N VAL A 51 5.95 2.08 12.85
CA VAL A 51 5.85 1.00 13.83
C VAL A 51 7.17 0.85 14.60
N LEU A 52 8.31 0.87 13.90
CA LEU A 52 9.64 0.79 14.50
C LEU A 52 9.95 2.02 15.36
N LEU A 53 9.60 3.23 14.90
CA LEU A 53 9.77 4.45 15.70
C LEU A 53 8.96 4.41 16.99
N ASN A 54 7.78 3.79 16.96
CA ASN A 54 6.90 3.70 18.13
C ASN A 54 7.30 2.57 19.10
N SER A 55 7.77 1.44 18.58
CA SER A 55 7.89 0.20 19.35
C SER A 55 9.34 -0.23 19.59
N GLU A 56 10.26 0.21 18.73
CA GLU A 56 11.67 -0.23 18.68
C GLU A 56 12.62 0.96 18.60
N MET A 57 12.31 2.03 19.35
CA MET A 57 13.08 3.29 19.30
C MET A 57 14.58 3.07 19.59
N ALA A 58 14.91 2.13 20.48
CA ALA A 58 16.31 1.78 20.78
C ALA A 58 17.04 1.18 19.57
N ALA A 59 16.37 0.34 18.76
CA ALA A 59 16.96 -0.23 17.55
C ALA A 59 17.18 0.85 16.47
N VAL A 60 16.24 1.80 16.36
CA VAL A 60 16.38 2.95 15.45
C VAL A 60 17.52 3.86 15.90
N GLU A 61 17.65 4.12 17.20
CA GLU A 61 18.71 4.94 17.78
C GLU A 61 20.08 4.30 17.58
N ALA A 62 20.21 2.98 17.75
CA ALA A 62 21.44 2.23 17.48
C ALA A 62 21.88 2.31 16.00
N VAL A 63 20.92 2.34 15.07
CA VAL A 63 21.24 2.58 13.66
C VAL A 63 21.67 4.02 13.42
N ASN A 64 21.03 4.98 14.09
CA ASN A 64 21.34 6.40 13.94
C ASN A 64 22.69 6.80 14.57
N SER A 65 23.09 6.16 15.68
CA SER A 65 24.41 6.32 16.30
C SER A 65 25.52 5.63 15.53
N GLY A 66 25.16 4.75 14.58
CA GLY A 66 26.11 3.95 13.80
C GLY A 66 26.56 2.66 14.49
N ASP A 67 25.99 2.33 15.65
CA ASP A 67 26.28 1.10 16.39
C ASP A 67 25.69 -0.14 15.71
N ALA A 68 24.64 0.04 14.91
CA ALA A 68 23.98 -1.00 14.14
C ALA A 68 23.83 -0.63 12.65
N SER A 69 23.76 -1.64 11.78
CA SER A 69 23.49 -1.45 10.36
C SER A 69 21.99 -1.25 10.09
N VAL A 70 21.62 -0.46 9.09
CA VAL A 70 20.21 -0.34 8.61
C VAL A 70 19.59 -1.71 8.28
N PHE A 71 20.41 -2.66 7.80
CA PHE A 71 19.94 -4.02 7.50
C PHE A 71 19.46 -4.79 8.75
N SER A 72 19.89 -4.39 9.96
CA SER A 72 19.38 -4.99 11.20
C SER A 72 17.90 -4.71 11.42
N LEU A 73 17.39 -3.53 11.02
CA LEU A 73 15.96 -3.22 11.09
C LEU A 73 15.16 -4.07 10.10
N VAL A 74 15.72 -4.31 8.91
CA VAL A 74 15.12 -5.22 7.93
C VAL A 74 15.07 -6.65 8.48
N ALA A 75 16.15 -7.12 9.08
CA ALA A 75 16.19 -8.44 9.72
C ALA A 75 15.15 -8.54 10.84
N LEU A 76 15.02 -7.51 11.69
CA LEU A 76 14.01 -7.45 12.75
C LEU A 76 12.59 -7.59 12.19
N VAL A 77 12.25 -6.84 11.14
CA VAL A 77 10.94 -6.91 10.49
C VAL A 77 10.66 -8.28 9.87
N VAL A 78 11.66 -8.89 9.22
CA VAL A 78 11.49 -10.18 8.51
C VAL A 78 11.52 -11.38 9.46
N THR A 79 12.08 -11.25 10.66
CA THR A 79 12.19 -12.36 11.63
C THR A 79 11.14 -12.30 12.74
N THR A 80 10.48 -11.16 12.93
CA THR A 80 9.45 -10.99 13.97
C THR A 80 8.06 -11.23 13.38
N THR A 81 7.34 -12.23 13.91
CA THR A 81 6.02 -12.64 13.41
C THR A 81 4.99 -11.51 13.44
N ASP A 82 5.02 -10.67 14.48
CA ASP A 82 4.09 -9.55 14.60
C ASP A 82 4.31 -8.48 13.51
N TYR A 83 5.57 -8.15 13.22
CA TYR A 83 5.89 -7.22 12.13
C TYR A 83 5.55 -7.79 10.75
N LEU A 84 5.75 -9.10 10.54
CA LEU A 84 5.28 -9.78 9.33
C LEU A 84 3.75 -9.75 9.20
N ALA A 85 3.01 -9.92 10.29
CA ALA A 85 1.55 -9.84 10.27
C ALA A 85 1.08 -8.42 9.91
N ILE A 86 1.67 -7.40 10.51
CA ILE A 86 1.37 -5.99 10.19
C ILE A 86 1.72 -5.70 8.73
N ALA A 87 2.91 -6.12 8.24
CA ALA A 87 3.31 -5.97 6.85
C ALA A 87 2.33 -6.68 5.91
N GLY A 88 1.91 -7.90 6.24
CA GLY A 88 0.89 -8.61 5.47
C GLY A 88 -0.43 -7.83 5.34
N ILE A 89 -0.86 -7.16 6.42
CA ILE A 89 -2.06 -6.31 6.39
C ILE A 89 -1.83 -5.06 5.52
N VAL A 90 -0.71 -4.36 5.69
CA VAL A 90 -0.36 -3.16 4.91
C VAL A 90 -0.27 -3.50 3.43
N PHE A 91 0.37 -4.61 3.07
CA PHE A 91 0.43 -5.17 1.73
C PHE A 91 -0.96 -5.35 1.10
N VAL A 92 -1.87 -6.04 1.81
CA VAL A 92 -3.24 -6.29 1.31
C VAL A 92 -3.99 -4.96 1.14
N VAL A 93 -3.91 -4.06 2.12
CA VAL A 93 -4.57 -2.75 2.04
C VAL A 93 -4.02 -1.94 0.87
N ALA A 94 -2.71 -1.88 0.70
CA ALA A 94 -2.05 -1.15 -0.39
C ALA A 94 -2.44 -1.68 -1.77
N LEU A 95 -2.60 -3.01 -1.91
CA LEU A 95 -3.13 -3.62 -3.14
C LEU A 95 -4.61 -3.33 -3.39
N LEU A 96 -5.40 -3.21 -2.32
CA LEU A 96 -6.84 -2.94 -2.43
C LEU A 96 -7.16 -1.45 -2.64
N LEU A 97 -6.31 -0.52 -2.21
CA LEU A 97 -6.47 0.92 -2.40
C LEU A 97 -6.95 1.36 -3.81
N PRO A 98 -6.37 0.87 -4.93
CA PRO A 98 -6.86 1.22 -6.26
C PRO A 98 -8.31 0.79 -6.50
N PHE A 99 -8.79 -0.28 -5.86
CA PHE A 99 -10.16 -0.77 -5.98
C PHE A 99 -11.12 -0.10 -5.02
N LEU A 100 -10.65 0.67 -4.03
CA LEU A 100 -11.55 1.37 -3.12
C LEU A 100 -12.22 2.59 -3.79
N PRO A 101 -13.44 2.95 -3.37
CA PRO A 101 -14.05 4.20 -3.81
C PRO A 101 -13.16 5.39 -3.43
N ARG A 102 -12.95 6.32 -4.36
CA ARG A 102 -12.22 7.57 -4.14
C ARG A 102 -13.09 8.74 -4.57
N ARG A 103 -13.03 9.84 -3.83
CA ARG A 103 -13.64 11.10 -4.25
C ARG A 103 -12.89 11.63 -5.47
N ASN A 104 -13.60 11.83 -6.58
CA ASN A 104 -13.07 12.51 -7.75
C ASN A 104 -12.95 14.01 -7.43
N GLU A 105 -11.74 14.53 -7.48
CA GLU A 105 -11.40 15.92 -7.13
C GLU A 105 -11.97 16.92 -8.13
N ALA A 106 -12.07 16.55 -9.41
CA ALA A 106 -12.57 17.44 -10.47
C ALA A 106 -14.10 17.61 -10.41
N THR A 107 -14.83 16.57 -10.00
CA THR A 107 -16.31 16.59 -9.97
C THR A 107 -16.87 16.67 -8.55
N ASN A 108 -16.02 16.60 -7.54
CA ASN A 108 -16.34 16.57 -6.12
C ASN A 108 -17.33 15.45 -5.73
N ARG A 109 -17.40 14.37 -6.51
CA ARG A 109 -18.29 13.22 -6.32
C ARG A 109 -17.50 11.97 -5.95
N TRP A 110 -18.13 11.08 -5.19
CA TRP A 110 -17.55 9.77 -4.87
C TRP A 110 -17.66 8.84 -6.10
N GLU A 111 -16.53 8.29 -6.51
CA GLU A 111 -16.38 7.31 -7.59
C GLU A 111 -15.65 6.06 -7.10
#